data_AF-A0A6I9RVG8-F1
#
_entry.id   AF-A0A6I9RVG8-F1
#
_cell.length_a   1.000
_cell.length_b   1.000
_cell.length_c   1.000
_cell.angle_alpha   90.00
_cell.angle_beta   90.00
_cell.angle_gamma   90.00
#
_symmetry.space_group_name_H-M   'P 1'
#
loop_
_entity.id
_entity.type
_entity.pdbx_description
1 polymer ?
#
loop_
_entity_poly.entity_id
_entity_poly.type
_entity_poly.pdbx_seq_one_letter_code
_entity_poly.pdbx_strand_id
1 'polypeptide(L)'
;MEEERRLRGLWGEARELSLGTSGQVDCLDAPPSPLRFLRDYVSANKPCLVSRAATRGWPAISLWSDDAYLRRVLHGCAVSVHLTPHGRADSLVPRPSACGRPRGLCFASAAVRSMDFSDALALIAATGSPSSPTVAYAQQQNDCFREEYSALAGDVEPDVPWATEALGCLPEAVNLWIGNGRSETSFHKDHYENLYAVITGEKHFLLLPPTDVHRLYIRHYPAARYVLDDGKDATGELHLELEEPERQVPWCSVDPYPETPESMAEQREAFPLYFDGPKPFECIVKAGEILYLETVGCRRVRHAI
;
A
#
# COMPACT_ATOMS: atom_id res chain seq x y z
N MET A 1 30.00 18.22 0.08
CA MET A 1 29.98 18.97 -1.19
C MET A 1 30.27 18.07 -2.39
N GLU A 2 31.45 17.47 -2.54
CA GLU A 2 31.75 16.64 -3.73
C GLU A 2 31.02 15.29 -3.73
N GLU A 3 30.96 14.61 -2.59
CA GLU A 3 30.23 13.34 -2.43
C GLU A 3 28.73 13.51 -2.64
N GLU A 4 28.14 14.57 -2.06
CA GLU A 4 26.73 14.92 -2.29
C GLU A 4 26.44 15.22 -3.76
N ARG A 5 27.35 15.90 -4.47
CA ARG A 5 27.23 16.13 -5.91
C ARG A 5 27.27 14.82 -6.71
N ARG A 6 28.15 13.88 -6.34
CA ARG A 6 28.24 12.56 -6.98
C ARG A 6 26.97 11.74 -6.73
N LEU A 7 26.42 11.77 -5.51
CA LEU A 7 25.15 11.14 -5.18
C LEU A 7 24.01 11.73 -6.03
N ARG A 8 23.89 13.06 -6.09
CA ARG A 8 22.88 13.73 -6.93
C ARG A 8 23.03 13.39 -8.43
N GLY A 9 24.26 13.26 -8.93
CA GLY A 9 24.53 12.79 -10.30
C GLY A 9 24.04 11.37 -10.52
N LEU A 10 24.36 10.46 -9.60
CA LEU A 10 23.89 9.06 -9.65
C LEU A 10 22.36 8.96 -9.64
N TRP A 11 21.65 9.84 -8.90
CA TRP A 11 20.18 9.88 -8.91
C TRP A 11 19.62 10.20 -10.30
N GLY A 12 20.22 11.17 -10.97
CA GLY A 12 19.84 11.55 -12.34
C GLY A 12 20.09 10.40 -13.30
N GLU A 13 21.31 9.87 -13.30
CA GLU A 13 21.75 8.80 -14.21
C GLU A 13 20.92 7.51 -14.04
N ALA A 14 20.66 7.08 -12.81
CA ALA A 14 19.84 5.89 -12.55
C ALA A 14 18.40 6.05 -13.06
N ARG A 15 17.82 7.25 -12.89
CA ARG A 15 16.46 7.53 -13.37
C ARG A 15 16.39 7.66 -14.89
N GLU A 16 17.40 8.29 -15.50
CA GLU A 16 17.56 8.35 -16.95
C GLU A 16 17.68 6.96 -17.58
N LEU A 17 18.46 6.07 -16.96
CA LEU A 17 18.76 4.74 -17.48
C LEU A 17 17.61 3.73 -17.26
N SER A 18 17.02 3.71 -16.07
CA SER A 18 16.10 2.64 -15.66
C SER A 18 14.62 2.99 -15.77
N LEU A 19 14.24 4.24 -15.50
CA LEU A 19 12.81 4.63 -15.37
C LEU A 19 12.35 5.62 -16.46
N GLY A 20 13.28 6.19 -17.22
CA GLY A 20 13.02 7.24 -18.19
C GLY A 20 12.87 8.62 -17.55
N THR A 21 13.09 9.65 -18.35
CA THR A 21 13.05 11.06 -17.91
C THR A 21 11.65 11.65 -17.89
N SER A 22 10.64 10.95 -18.41
CA SER A 22 9.26 11.44 -18.50
C SER A 22 8.58 11.57 -17.13
N GLY A 23 9.10 10.92 -16.09
CA GLY A 23 8.47 10.88 -14.78
C GLY A 23 7.18 10.04 -14.76
N GLN A 24 6.93 9.24 -15.79
CA GLN A 24 5.74 8.41 -15.96
C GLN A 24 6.10 6.92 -16.04
N VAL A 25 5.19 6.08 -15.54
CA VAL A 25 5.28 4.62 -15.68
C VAL A 25 4.90 4.21 -17.10
N ASP A 26 5.62 3.23 -17.68
CA ASP A 26 5.30 2.71 -19.01
C ASP A 26 3.90 2.09 -19.02
N CYS A 27 3.08 2.45 -20.00
CA CYS A 27 1.75 1.85 -20.21
C CYS A 27 1.79 0.85 -21.37
N LEU A 28 1.34 -0.37 -21.10
CA LEU A 28 1.23 -1.46 -22.07
C LEU A 28 -0.22 -1.67 -22.49
N ASP A 29 -0.50 -1.57 -23.78
CA ASP A 29 -1.86 -1.76 -24.31
C ASP A 29 -2.39 -3.19 -24.14
N ALA A 30 -1.51 -4.18 -23.99
CA ALA A 30 -1.85 -5.59 -23.81
C ALA A 30 -0.82 -6.30 -22.92
N PRO A 31 -1.17 -7.47 -22.35
CA PRO A 31 -0.22 -8.33 -21.65
C PRO A 31 1.07 -8.55 -22.46
N PRO A 32 2.26 -8.32 -21.89
CA PRO A 32 3.52 -8.60 -22.56
C PRO A 32 3.71 -10.11 -22.75
N SER A 33 4.56 -10.50 -23.70
CA SER A 33 5.07 -11.89 -23.68
C SER A 33 5.97 -12.10 -22.45
N PRO A 34 6.07 -13.32 -21.93
CA PRO A 34 6.92 -13.64 -20.77
C PRO A 34 8.37 -13.14 -20.94
N LEU A 35 8.97 -13.37 -22.11
CA LEU A 35 10.33 -12.90 -22.41
C LEU A 35 10.44 -11.38 -22.39
N ARG A 36 9.44 -10.67 -22.94
CA ARG A 36 9.42 -9.21 -22.94
C ARG A 36 9.28 -8.68 -21.52
N PHE A 37 8.38 -9.28 -20.72
CA PHE A 37 8.18 -8.90 -19.34
C PHE A 37 9.47 -9.06 -18.51
N LEU A 38 10.10 -10.23 -18.62
CA LEU A 38 11.35 -10.52 -17.92
C LEU A 38 12.48 -9.55 -18.32
N ARG A 39 12.67 -9.33 -19.62
CA ARG A 39 13.78 -8.53 -20.16
C ARG A 39 13.60 -7.04 -19.90
N ASP A 40 12.42 -6.49 -20.19
CA ASP A 40 12.20 -5.05 -20.24
C ASP A 40 11.80 -4.46 -18.88
N TYR A 41 11.20 -5.28 -17.98
CA TYR A 41 10.64 -4.80 -16.72
C TYR A 41 11.27 -5.46 -15.49
N VAL A 42 11.22 -6.79 -15.38
CA VAL A 42 11.75 -7.50 -14.19
C VAL A 42 13.27 -7.33 -14.06
N SER A 43 14.02 -7.65 -15.13
CA SER A 43 15.49 -7.57 -15.12
C SER A 43 16.00 -6.13 -15.00
N ALA A 44 15.19 -5.16 -15.46
CA ALA A 44 15.49 -3.74 -15.36
C ALA A 44 15.04 -3.12 -14.03
N ASN A 45 14.32 -3.88 -13.19
CA ASN A 45 13.68 -3.40 -11.96
C ASN A 45 12.83 -2.14 -12.24
N LYS A 46 11.96 -2.23 -13.25
CA LYS A 46 11.17 -1.12 -13.79
C LYS A 46 9.66 -1.44 -13.69
N PRO A 47 8.84 -0.57 -13.09
CA PRO A 47 7.39 -0.76 -13.05
C PRO A 47 6.76 -0.56 -14.44
N CYS A 48 5.62 -1.21 -14.67
CA CYS A 48 4.78 -0.96 -15.83
C CYS A 48 3.30 -1.13 -15.51
N LEU A 49 2.46 -0.35 -16.17
CA LEU A 49 1.01 -0.44 -16.10
C LEU A 49 0.49 -1.21 -17.32
N VAL A 50 -0.12 -2.36 -17.10
CA VAL A 50 -0.79 -3.14 -18.16
C VAL A 50 -2.26 -2.74 -18.20
N SER A 51 -2.74 -2.43 -19.40
CA SER A 51 -4.11 -1.98 -19.62
C SER A 51 -5.15 -3.04 -19.18
N ARG A 52 -6.42 -2.63 -19.18
CA ARG A 52 -7.60 -3.49 -18.98
C ARG A 52 -7.67 -4.75 -19.84
N ALA A 53 -6.84 -4.88 -20.88
CA ALA A 53 -6.71 -6.12 -21.62
C ALA A 53 -6.23 -7.29 -20.75
N ALA A 54 -5.50 -7.03 -19.66
CA ALA A 54 -4.96 -8.06 -18.77
C ALA A 54 -6.00 -8.78 -17.92
N THR A 55 -7.11 -8.12 -17.58
CA THR A 55 -8.17 -8.67 -16.72
C THR A 55 -9.48 -8.90 -17.46
N ARG A 56 -9.47 -8.80 -18.80
CA ARG A 56 -10.67 -8.89 -19.65
C ARG A 56 -11.48 -10.18 -19.43
N GLY A 57 -10.79 -11.26 -19.07
CA GLY A 57 -11.41 -12.56 -18.83
C GLY A 57 -11.98 -12.75 -17.42
N TRP A 58 -11.72 -11.82 -16.48
CA TRP A 58 -12.11 -11.99 -15.07
C TRP A 58 -13.57 -11.56 -14.85
N PRO A 59 -14.47 -12.46 -14.43
CA PRO A 59 -15.83 -12.09 -14.04
C PRO A 59 -15.90 -10.95 -13.01
N ALA A 60 -14.89 -10.88 -12.12
CA ALA A 60 -14.75 -9.86 -11.08
C ALA A 60 -14.93 -8.43 -11.59
N ILE A 61 -14.44 -8.11 -12.79
CA ILE A 61 -14.54 -6.75 -13.39
C ILE A 61 -15.99 -6.27 -13.50
N SER A 62 -16.93 -7.19 -13.64
CA SER A 62 -18.36 -6.87 -13.70
C SER A 62 -19.12 -7.17 -12.41
N LEU A 63 -18.72 -8.22 -11.67
CA LEU A 63 -19.46 -8.72 -10.52
C LEU A 63 -19.12 -7.97 -9.23
N TRP A 64 -17.87 -7.53 -9.05
CA TRP A 64 -17.42 -6.94 -7.78
C TRP A 64 -17.75 -5.45 -7.63
N SER A 65 -18.37 -4.84 -8.63
CA SER A 65 -19.02 -3.52 -8.47
C SER A 65 -20.40 -3.62 -7.80
N ASP A 66 -20.95 -4.83 -7.65
CA ASP A 66 -22.23 -5.08 -6.96
C ASP A 66 -21.97 -5.57 -5.54
N ASP A 67 -22.14 -4.69 -4.55
CA ASP A 67 -22.02 -5.09 -3.14
C ASP A 67 -22.98 -6.23 -2.77
N ALA A 68 -24.16 -6.32 -3.39
CA ALA A 68 -25.12 -7.38 -3.08
C ALA A 68 -24.64 -8.74 -3.59
N TYR A 69 -23.87 -8.76 -4.68
CA TYR A 69 -23.14 -9.94 -5.13
C TYR A 69 -22.09 -10.35 -4.09
N LEU A 70 -21.20 -9.43 -3.68
CA LEU A 70 -20.13 -9.72 -2.73
C LEU A 70 -20.69 -10.20 -1.38
N ARG A 71 -21.69 -9.51 -0.82
CA ARG A 71 -22.35 -9.91 0.44
C ARG A 71 -23.02 -11.28 0.35
N ARG A 72 -23.57 -11.64 -0.82
CA ARG A 72 -24.20 -12.94 -1.02
C ARG A 72 -23.17 -14.06 -1.12
N VAL A 73 -22.09 -13.86 -1.88
CA VAL A 73 -21.07 -14.90 -2.10
C VAL A 73 -20.21 -15.13 -0.87
N LEU A 74 -19.89 -14.06 -0.12
CA LEU A 74 -19.08 -14.11 1.11
C LEU A 74 -19.92 -14.13 2.39
N HIS A 75 -21.21 -14.47 2.30
CA HIS A 75 -22.06 -14.55 3.48
C HIS A 75 -21.53 -15.61 4.47
N GLY A 76 -21.34 -15.24 5.74
CA GLY A 76 -20.81 -16.13 6.76
C GLY A 76 -19.28 -16.29 6.72
N CYS A 77 -18.58 -15.67 5.76
CA CYS A 77 -17.13 -15.65 5.72
C CYS A 77 -16.59 -14.60 6.70
N ALA A 78 -15.77 -15.04 7.63
CA ALA A 78 -15.08 -14.15 8.56
C ALA A 78 -13.84 -13.56 7.88
N VAL A 79 -13.69 -12.23 7.94
CA VAL A 79 -12.60 -11.49 7.30
C VAL A 79 -11.90 -10.56 8.28
N SER A 80 -10.62 -10.31 8.04
CA SER A 80 -9.78 -9.47 8.90
C SER A 80 -9.87 -7.99 8.49
N VAL A 81 -10.45 -7.17 9.36
CA VAL A 81 -10.58 -5.72 9.18
C VAL A 81 -9.61 -4.99 10.09
N HIS A 82 -8.79 -4.12 9.50
CA HIS A 82 -7.84 -3.27 10.21
C HIS A 82 -8.48 -1.93 10.52
N LEU A 83 -8.32 -1.48 11.76
CA LEU A 83 -8.93 -0.28 12.31
C LEU A 83 -7.85 0.68 12.80
N THR A 84 -7.93 1.92 12.33
CA THR A 84 -6.99 2.99 12.70
C THR A 84 -7.73 4.32 12.87
N PRO A 85 -7.21 5.28 13.66
CA PRO A 85 -7.88 6.57 13.83
C PRO A 85 -7.91 7.41 12.54
N HIS A 86 -6.88 7.27 11.71
CA HIS A 86 -6.60 8.17 10.57
C HIS A 86 -6.49 7.46 9.22
N GLY A 87 -6.79 6.15 9.16
CA GLY A 87 -6.73 5.38 7.91
C GLY A 87 -5.34 4.96 7.46
N ARG A 88 -4.32 5.15 8.31
CA ARG A 88 -2.93 4.74 8.03
C ARG A 88 -2.51 3.66 9.01
N ALA A 89 -2.57 2.42 8.59
CA ALA A 89 -1.90 1.35 9.33
C ALA A 89 -0.40 1.38 9.02
N ASP A 90 0.38 0.74 9.89
CA ASP A 90 1.83 0.58 9.73
C ASP A 90 2.49 1.92 9.39
N SER A 91 2.30 2.89 10.29
CA SER A 91 2.74 4.27 10.09
C SER A 91 3.29 4.87 11.37
N LEU A 92 4.05 5.95 11.23
CA LEU A 92 4.61 6.65 12.37
C LEU A 92 3.57 7.56 13.01
N VAL A 93 3.43 7.44 14.33
CA VAL A 93 2.51 8.25 15.13
C VAL A 93 3.21 8.76 16.39
N PRO A 94 2.73 9.87 16.99
CA PRO A 94 3.23 10.34 18.28
C PRO A 94 3.10 9.25 19.34
N ARG A 95 4.19 8.99 20.04
CA ARG A 95 4.21 8.01 21.13
C ARG A 95 3.31 8.49 22.28
N PRO A 96 2.60 7.60 22.99
CA PRO A 96 1.84 7.98 24.17
C PRO A 96 2.74 8.69 25.18
N SER A 97 2.25 9.77 25.80
CA SER A 97 3.03 10.53 26.78
C SER A 97 3.28 9.69 28.02
N ALA A 98 4.44 9.02 28.09
CA ALA A 98 4.99 8.54 29.35
C ALA A 98 5.67 9.71 30.06
N CYS A 99 5.28 9.99 31.30
CA CYS A 99 5.80 11.09 32.12
C CYS A 99 7.33 11.24 31.99
N GLY A 100 7.79 12.40 31.51
CA GLY A 100 9.20 12.81 31.56
C GLY A 100 10.12 12.41 30.39
N ARG A 101 9.62 11.78 29.32
CA ARG A 101 10.43 11.55 28.09
C ARG A 101 10.01 12.51 26.97
N PRO A 102 10.96 12.97 26.12
CA PRO A 102 10.63 13.81 24.97
C PRO A 102 9.61 13.11 24.05
N ARG A 103 8.76 13.90 23.37
CA ARG A 103 7.77 13.43 22.39
C ARG A 103 8.48 12.75 21.22
N GLY A 104 8.60 11.43 21.27
CA GLY A 104 9.11 10.61 20.18
C GLY A 104 7.98 10.07 19.31
N LEU A 105 8.36 9.46 18.18
CA LEU A 105 7.46 8.69 17.34
C LEU A 105 7.58 7.19 17.65
N CYS A 106 6.53 6.44 17.35
CA CYS A 106 6.54 4.98 17.33
C CYS A 106 5.89 4.49 16.04
N PHE A 107 6.23 3.27 15.64
CA PHE A 107 5.58 2.57 14.53
C PHE A 107 4.29 1.93 15.05
N ALA A 108 3.13 2.34 14.53
CA ALA A 108 1.83 1.82 14.96
C ALA A 108 1.21 0.91 13.90
N SER A 109 0.97 -0.34 14.28
CA SER A 109 0.11 -1.27 13.54
C SER A 109 -1.37 -1.07 13.91
N ALA A 110 -2.27 -1.54 13.05
CA ALA A 110 -3.71 -1.38 13.26
C ALA A 110 -4.26 -2.32 14.34
N ALA A 111 -5.42 -1.95 14.89
CA ALA A 111 -6.25 -2.91 15.62
C ALA A 111 -6.92 -3.83 14.59
N VAL A 112 -6.82 -5.15 14.76
CA VAL A 112 -7.40 -6.12 13.82
C VAL A 112 -8.61 -6.79 14.44
N ARG A 113 -9.72 -6.82 13.70
CA ARG A 113 -10.93 -7.55 14.07
C ARG A 113 -11.33 -8.53 12.98
N SER A 114 -11.64 -9.76 13.39
CA SER A 114 -12.35 -10.70 12.53
C SER A 114 -13.85 -10.47 12.67
N MET A 115 -14.57 -10.34 11.56
CA MET A 115 -16.03 -10.17 11.51
C MET A 115 -16.63 -10.71 10.21
N ASP A 116 -17.95 -10.89 10.14
CA ASP A 116 -18.62 -11.27 8.90
C ASP A 116 -18.34 -10.26 7.78
N PHE A 117 -18.14 -10.74 6.56
CA PHE A 117 -17.86 -9.89 5.42
C PHE A 117 -18.92 -8.80 5.19
N SER A 118 -20.20 -9.10 5.45
CA SER A 118 -21.28 -8.13 5.27
C SER A 118 -21.13 -6.95 6.22
N ASP A 119 -20.78 -7.24 7.47
CA ASP A 119 -20.51 -6.24 8.51
C ASP A 119 -19.23 -5.47 8.19
N ALA A 120 -18.18 -6.17 7.73
CA ALA A 120 -16.92 -5.55 7.29
C ALA A 120 -17.15 -4.53 6.17
N LEU A 121 -17.88 -4.91 5.12
CA LEU A 121 -18.15 -4.03 3.98
C LEU A 121 -18.99 -2.81 4.40
N ALA A 122 -20.00 -3.02 5.26
CA ALA A 122 -20.78 -1.91 5.82
C ALA A 122 -19.94 -0.96 6.67
N LEU A 123 -19.03 -1.50 7.49
CA LEU A 123 -18.11 -0.73 8.32
C LEU A 123 -17.10 0.08 7.49
N ILE A 124 -16.51 -0.53 6.47
CA ILE A 124 -15.58 0.15 5.54
C ILE A 124 -16.27 1.31 4.83
N ALA A 125 -17.50 1.11 4.35
CA ALA A 125 -18.28 2.17 3.73
C ALA A 125 -18.62 3.31 4.71
N ALA A 126 -19.13 2.98 5.91
CA ALA A 126 -19.53 3.96 6.92
C ALA A 126 -18.35 4.81 7.42
N THR A 127 -17.17 4.21 7.57
CA THR A 127 -15.97 4.88 8.07
C THR A 127 -15.26 5.76 7.03
N GLY A 128 -15.73 5.78 5.78
CA GLY A 128 -15.27 6.69 4.74
C GLY A 128 -15.64 8.15 5.00
N SER A 129 -16.63 8.42 5.86
CA SER A 129 -16.98 9.79 6.27
C SER A 129 -15.84 10.44 7.06
N PRO A 130 -15.45 11.71 6.77
CA PRO A 130 -14.48 12.46 7.58
C PRO A 130 -14.85 12.59 9.05
N SER A 131 -16.14 12.47 9.39
CA SER A 131 -16.62 12.54 10.78
C SER A 131 -16.40 11.26 11.57
N SER A 132 -16.03 10.15 10.93
CA SER A 132 -15.82 8.87 11.61
C SER A 132 -14.51 8.90 12.41
N PRO A 133 -14.53 8.56 13.71
CA PRO A 133 -13.33 8.57 14.57
C PRO A 133 -12.37 7.43 14.26
N THR A 134 -12.80 6.45 13.46
CA THR A 134 -12.01 5.30 13.03
C THR A 134 -12.22 5.08 11.55
N VAL A 135 -11.19 4.54 10.90
CA VAL A 135 -11.17 4.13 9.50
C VAL A 135 -10.96 2.62 9.45
N ALA A 136 -11.86 1.92 8.78
CA ALA A 136 -11.76 0.49 8.52
C ALA A 136 -11.17 0.23 7.13
N TYR A 137 -10.30 -0.78 7.06
CA TYR A 137 -9.66 -1.22 5.83
C TYR A 137 -9.44 -2.74 5.89
N ALA A 138 -10.02 -3.51 4.97
CA ALA A 138 -9.63 -4.90 4.77
C ALA A 138 -8.32 -4.92 3.97
N GLN A 139 -7.20 -5.09 4.68
CA GLN A 139 -5.84 -5.01 4.12
C GLN A 139 -4.92 -6.12 4.60
N GLN A 140 -5.51 -7.18 5.17
CA GLN A 140 -4.76 -8.34 5.59
C GLN A 140 -3.90 -8.85 4.42
N GLN A 141 -2.64 -9.13 4.72
CA GLN A 141 -1.70 -9.74 3.77
C GLN A 141 -1.52 -11.21 4.13
N ASN A 142 -0.56 -11.88 3.49
CA ASN A 142 -0.21 -13.29 3.70
C ASN A 142 -1.25 -14.28 3.17
N ASP A 143 -1.54 -14.17 1.87
CA ASP A 143 -2.42 -15.09 1.12
C ASP A 143 -3.90 -15.03 1.55
N CYS A 144 -4.31 -13.88 2.07
CA CYS A 144 -5.64 -13.70 2.65
C CYS A 144 -6.77 -13.98 1.66
N PHE A 145 -6.56 -13.83 0.34
CA PHE A 145 -7.59 -14.14 -0.66
C PHE A 145 -8.00 -15.62 -0.60
N ARG A 146 -7.02 -16.51 -0.48
CA ARG A 146 -7.27 -17.96 -0.43
C ARG A 146 -7.82 -18.39 0.93
N GLU A 147 -7.47 -17.69 2.00
CA GLU A 147 -7.92 -18.00 3.36
C GLU A 147 -9.31 -17.43 3.68
N GLU A 148 -9.55 -16.15 3.38
CA GLU A 148 -10.74 -15.40 3.81
C GLU A 148 -11.78 -15.20 2.68
N TYR A 149 -11.37 -15.27 1.41
CA TYR A 149 -12.19 -14.88 0.24
C TYR A 149 -12.31 -15.97 -0.84
N SER A 150 -11.98 -17.23 -0.52
CA SER A 150 -11.91 -18.32 -1.51
C SER A 150 -13.22 -18.58 -2.28
N ALA A 151 -14.37 -18.19 -1.73
CA ALA A 151 -15.65 -18.25 -2.44
C ALA A 151 -15.70 -17.38 -3.72
N LEU A 152 -14.83 -16.37 -3.82
CA LEU A 152 -14.66 -15.51 -5.00
C LEU A 152 -13.61 -16.04 -5.99
N ALA A 153 -12.93 -17.17 -5.71
CA ALA A 153 -11.83 -17.64 -6.54
C ALA A 153 -12.23 -17.95 -8.00
N GLY A 154 -13.51 -18.20 -8.27
CA GLY A 154 -14.03 -18.37 -9.63
C GLY A 154 -14.13 -17.08 -10.46
N ASP A 155 -13.99 -15.91 -9.82
CA ASP A 155 -14.16 -14.60 -10.46
C ASP A 155 -12.86 -13.99 -10.98
N VAL A 156 -11.71 -14.59 -10.64
CA VAL A 156 -10.37 -14.13 -11.01
C VAL A 156 -9.51 -15.32 -11.41
N GLU A 157 -8.43 -15.06 -12.14
CA GLU A 157 -7.42 -16.10 -12.39
C GLU A 157 -6.58 -16.36 -11.12
N PRO A 158 -6.14 -17.62 -10.88
CA PRO A 158 -5.35 -17.96 -9.70
C PRO A 158 -3.93 -17.39 -9.70
N ASP A 159 -3.45 -16.98 -10.88
CA ASP A 159 -2.16 -16.36 -11.14
C ASP A 159 -2.24 -15.44 -12.38
N VAL A 160 -1.11 -14.86 -12.79
CA VAL A 160 -1.00 -14.02 -13.99
C VAL A 160 -0.09 -14.74 -14.99
N PRO A 161 -0.62 -15.46 -15.99
CA PRO A 161 0.14 -16.47 -16.73
C PRO A 161 1.44 -15.97 -17.38
N TRP A 162 1.42 -14.77 -17.96
CA TRP A 162 2.60 -14.18 -18.60
C TRP A 162 3.71 -13.82 -17.60
N ALA A 163 3.35 -13.52 -16.35
CA ALA A 163 4.31 -13.25 -15.28
C ALA A 163 4.79 -14.55 -14.63
N THR A 164 3.90 -15.51 -14.38
CA THR A 164 4.26 -16.85 -13.89
C THR A 164 5.28 -17.52 -14.79
N GLU A 165 5.06 -17.50 -16.11
CA GLU A 165 6.00 -18.08 -17.07
C GLU A 165 7.34 -17.31 -17.08
N ALA A 166 7.31 -15.98 -16.97
CA ALA A 166 8.52 -15.15 -16.97
C ALA A 166 9.38 -15.35 -15.72
N LEU A 167 8.75 -15.45 -14.55
CA LEU A 167 9.41 -15.60 -13.25
C LEU A 167 9.76 -17.06 -12.94
N GLY A 168 9.10 -18.01 -13.60
CA GLY A 168 9.30 -19.44 -13.38
C GLY A 168 8.74 -19.95 -12.06
N CYS A 169 7.83 -19.22 -11.43
CA CYS A 169 7.17 -19.60 -10.17
C CYS A 169 5.72 -19.08 -10.11
N LEU A 170 4.90 -19.77 -9.32
CA LEU A 170 3.54 -19.33 -8.98
C LEU A 170 3.58 -18.23 -7.89
N PRO A 171 2.52 -17.40 -7.76
CA PRO A 171 2.45 -16.41 -6.69
C PRO A 171 2.42 -17.09 -5.32
N GLU A 172 3.34 -16.68 -4.45
CA GLU A 172 3.42 -17.14 -3.06
C GLU A 172 2.16 -16.76 -2.27
N ALA A 173 1.63 -15.56 -2.52
CA ALA A 173 0.42 -15.05 -1.89
C ALA A 173 -0.47 -14.30 -2.89
N VAL A 174 -1.78 -14.45 -2.73
CA VAL A 174 -2.81 -13.63 -3.37
C VAL A 174 -3.60 -12.93 -2.26
N ASN A 175 -3.70 -11.61 -2.34
CA ASN A 175 -4.39 -10.81 -1.31
C ASN A 175 -5.53 -10.00 -1.94
N LEU A 176 -6.53 -9.68 -1.13
CA LEU A 176 -7.62 -8.78 -1.50
C LEU A 176 -7.62 -7.56 -0.60
N TRP A 177 -7.75 -6.37 -1.21
CA TRP A 177 -7.80 -5.10 -0.51
C TRP A 177 -9.14 -4.40 -0.75
N ILE A 178 -9.87 -4.09 0.32
CA ILE A 178 -11.13 -3.34 0.26
C ILE A 178 -11.06 -2.20 1.29
N GLY A 179 -10.97 -0.97 0.81
CA GLY A 179 -10.89 0.23 1.64
C GLY A 179 -11.78 1.35 1.12
N ASN A 180 -11.58 2.55 1.66
CA ASN A 180 -12.29 3.76 1.26
C ASN A 180 -11.29 4.90 1.01
N GLY A 181 -11.78 6.09 0.64
CA GLY A 181 -10.92 7.25 0.31
C GLY A 181 -10.04 7.78 1.46
N ARG A 182 -10.20 7.26 2.68
CA ARG A 182 -9.34 7.56 3.84
C ARG A 182 -8.29 6.47 4.06
N SER A 183 -8.39 5.32 3.40
CA SER A 183 -7.43 4.22 3.50
C SER A 183 -6.12 4.57 2.79
N GLU A 184 -5.02 4.54 3.52
CA GLU A 184 -3.71 4.92 3.03
C GLU A 184 -2.61 4.01 3.61
N THR A 185 -1.64 3.67 2.76
CA THR A 185 -0.44 2.92 3.17
C THR A 185 0.77 3.84 3.06
N SER A 186 1.55 3.94 4.14
CA SER A 186 2.76 4.78 4.21
C SER A 186 3.88 4.24 3.30
N PHE A 187 4.95 5.01 3.11
CA PHE A 187 6.08 4.56 2.28
C PHE A 187 6.75 3.32 2.86
N HIS A 188 6.78 2.25 2.08
CA HIS A 188 7.42 0.97 2.41
C HIS A 188 7.98 0.33 1.12
N LYS A 189 8.70 -0.79 1.30
CA LYS A 189 9.16 -1.65 0.20
C LYS A 189 8.94 -3.11 0.57
N ASP A 190 8.74 -3.94 -0.45
CA ASP A 190 8.64 -5.38 -0.28
C ASP A 190 9.81 -6.11 -0.90
N HIS A 191 9.93 -7.40 -0.59
CA HIS A 191 10.87 -8.31 -1.21
C HIS A 191 10.19 -9.21 -2.26
N TYR A 192 9.06 -8.76 -2.82
CA TYR A 192 8.24 -9.49 -3.79
C TYR A 192 8.10 -8.72 -5.10
N GLU A 193 8.00 -9.47 -6.20
CA GLU A 193 7.46 -8.97 -7.47
C GLU A 193 5.94 -8.88 -7.35
N ASN A 194 5.41 -7.66 -7.29
CA ASN A 194 3.99 -7.43 -7.02
C ASN A 194 3.24 -7.11 -8.32
N LEU A 195 2.12 -7.82 -8.56
CA LEU A 195 1.16 -7.51 -9.62
C LEU A 195 -0.12 -7.00 -8.98
N TYR A 196 -0.31 -5.69 -9.02
CA TYR A 196 -1.41 -5.01 -8.36
C TYR A 196 -2.56 -4.76 -9.34
N ALA A 197 -3.59 -5.60 -9.29
CA ALA A 197 -4.79 -5.44 -10.10
C ALA A 197 -5.85 -4.60 -9.37
N VAL A 198 -6.44 -3.62 -10.04
CA VAL A 198 -7.59 -2.86 -9.51
C VAL A 198 -8.86 -3.37 -10.17
N ILE A 199 -9.83 -3.85 -9.38
CA ILE A 199 -11.11 -4.35 -9.88
C ILE A 199 -12.18 -3.25 -9.91
N THR A 200 -12.30 -2.51 -8.81
CA THR A 200 -13.27 -1.41 -8.64
C THR A 200 -12.55 -0.16 -8.11
N GLY A 201 -12.91 1.02 -8.63
CA GLY A 201 -12.32 2.30 -8.25
C GLY A 201 -10.94 2.54 -8.87
N GLU A 202 -10.08 3.29 -8.16
CA GLU A 202 -8.71 3.52 -8.57
C GLU A 202 -7.72 3.62 -7.38
N LYS A 203 -6.45 3.38 -7.68
CA LYS A 203 -5.34 3.45 -6.72
C LYS A 203 -4.29 4.43 -7.19
N HIS A 204 -3.85 5.27 -6.27
CA HIS A 204 -2.84 6.29 -6.52
C HIS A 204 -1.54 5.88 -5.85
N PHE A 205 -0.53 5.59 -6.66
CA PHE A 205 0.80 5.19 -6.22
C PHE A 205 1.78 6.35 -6.36
N LEU A 206 2.54 6.61 -5.30
CA LEU A 206 3.82 7.30 -5.40
C LEU A 206 4.93 6.25 -5.38
N LEU A 207 5.76 6.25 -6.41
CA LEU A 207 6.86 5.29 -6.58
C LEU A 207 8.20 5.99 -6.52
N LEU A 208 9.13 5.38 -5.80
CA LEU A 208 10.54 5.75 -5.78
C LEU A 208 11.38 4.51 -6.10
N PRO A 209 12.33 4.61 -7.06
CA PRO A 209 13.23 3.51 -7.33
C PRO A 209 14.03 3.12 -6.08
N PRO A 210 14.52 1.88 -6.00
CA PRO A 210 15.39 1.46 -4.89
C PRO A 210 16.62 2.35 -4.71
N THR A 211 17.14 2.96 -5.78
CA THR A 211 18.26 3.91 -5.72
C THR A 211 17.95 5.16 -4.87
N ASP A 212 16.68 5.48 -4.69
CA ASP A 212 16.20 6.65 -3.96
C ASP A 212 15.84 6.32 -2.49
N VAL A 213 16.04 5.09 -2.02
CA VAL A 213 15.66 4.63 -0.67
C VAL A 213 16.27 5.50 0.45
N HIS A 214 17.48 6.02 0.24
CA HIS A 214 18.18 6.88 1.20
C HIS A 214 17.43 8.20 1.47
N ARG A 215 16.54 8.61 0.56
CA ARG A 215 15.67 9.79 0.70
C ARG A 215 14.48 9.57 1.63
N LEU A 216 14.21 8.33 2.05
CA LEU A 216 13.11 7.98 2.96
C LEU A 216 13.47 8.08 4.44
N TYR A 217 14.75 8.36 4.75
CA TYR A 217 15.24 8.51 6.13
C TYR A 217 14.78 7.35 7.02
N ILE A 218 15.09 6.12 6.64
CA ILE A 218 14.67 4.95 7.40
C ILE A 218 15.37 4.96 8.78
N ARG A 219 14.58 4.91 9.86
CA ARG A 219 15.04 4.90 11.25
C ARG A 219 14.33 3.80 12.03
N HIS A 220 14.91 3.39 13.15
CA HIS A 220 14.31 2.41 14.04
C HIS A 220 13.36 3.09 15.04
N TYR A 221 12.13 2.60 15.10
CA TYR A 221 11.08 3.11 15.97
C TYR A 221 10.54 2.00 16.88
N PRO A 222 10.23 2.31 18.16
CA PRO A 222 9.50 1.37 19.01
C PRO A 222 8.18 0.96 18.34
N ALA A 223 7.88 -0.33 18.37
CA ALA A 223 6.63 -0.87 17.86
C ALA A 223 5.48 -0.63 18.84
N ALA A 224 4.32 -0.32 18.30
CA ALA A 224 3.06 -0.15 18.99
C ALA A 224 1.93 -0.73 18.14
N ARG A 225 0.80 -0.99 18.78
CA ARG A 225 -0.43 -1.42 18.12
C ARG A 225 -1.61 -0.64 18.65
N TYR A 226 -2.56 -0.32 17.77
CA TYR A 226 -3.85 0.15 18.21
C TYR A 226 -4.65 -0.98 18.85
N VAL A 227 -5.37 -0.66 19.92
CA VAL A 227 -6.28 -1.55 20.62
C VAL A 227 -7.62 -0.86 20.74
N LEU A 228 -8.69 -1.63 20.61
CA LEU A 228 -10.05 -1.15 20.83
C LEU A 228 -10.39 -1.26 22.31
N ASP A 229 -11.00 -0.22 22.85
CA ASP A 229 -11.59 -0.31 24.18
C ASP A 229 -12.84 -1.20 24.15
N ASP A 230 -12.74 -2.38 24.78
CA ASP A 230 -13.83 -3.35 24.92
C ASP A 230 -14.93 -2.79 25.84
N GLY A 231 -15.88 -2.05 25.26
CA GLY A 231 -17.02 -1.50 25.98
C GLY A 231 -17.97 -0.58 25.22
N LYS A 232 -17.70 -0.25 23.94
CA LYS A 232 -18.56 0.57 23.07
C LYS A 232 -18.64 0.00 21.65
N ASP A 233 -19.53 0.56 20.84
CA ASP A 233 -19.91 0.19 19.46
C ASP A 233 -18.75 -0.28 18.56
N ALA A 234 -19.07 -0.87 17.40
CA ALA A 234 -18.10 -1.49 16.49
C ALA A 234 -16.95 -0.57 16.00
N THR A 235 -17.04 0.75 16.22
CA THR A 235 -16.05 1.80 15.91
C THR A 235 -15.47 2.46 17.16
N GLY A 236 -15.37 1.75 18.30
CA GLY A 236 -14.93 2.28 19.59
C GLY A 236 -13.65 3.11 19.56
N GLU A 237 -13.40 3.86 20.64
CA GLU A 237 -12.18 4.65 20.79
C GLU A 237 -10.94 3.72 20.75
N LEU A 238 -9.93 4.13 19.98
CA LEU A 238 -8.68 3.40 19.83
C LEU A 238 -7.61 4.04 20.69
N HIS A 239 -7.00 3.26 21.57
CA HIS A 239 -5.77 3.67 22.26
C HIS A 239 -4.56 2.92 21.69
N LEU A 240 -3.38 3.49 21.93
CA LEU A 240 -2.13 2.98 21.40
C LEU A 240 -1.32 2.33 22.53
N GLU A 241 -0.98 1.06 22.35
CA GLU A 241 -0.17 0.28 23.29
C GLU A 241 1.22 0.01 22.67
N LEU A 242 2.29 0.28 23.43
CA LEU A 242 3.64 -0.14 23.04
C LEU A 242 3.78 -1.65 23.20
N GLU A 243 4.51 -2.30 22.28
CA GLU A 243 4.81 -3.72 22.39
C GLU A 243 5.78 -3.97 23.56
N GLU A 244 5.48 -5.01 24.36
CA GLU A 244 6.33 -5.49 25.45
C GLU A 244 6.62 -6.99 25.22
N PRO A 245 7.89 -7.40 25.03
CA PRO A 245 9.10 -6.58 25.08
C PRO A 245 9.23 -5.59 23.91
N GLU A 246 9.90 -4.46 24.15
CA GLU A 246 10.10 -3.42 23.12
C GLU A 246 10.80 -3.98 21.88
N ARG A 247 10.09 -3.96 20.76
CA ARG A 247 10.62 -4.28 19.42
C ARG A 247 10.88 -3.00 18.65
N GLN A 248 11.99 -2.94 17.93
CA GLN A 248 12.36 -1.80 17.09
C GLN A 248 12.09 -2.13 15.62
N VAL A 249 11.39 -1.25 14.91
CA VAL A 249 10.98 -1.43 13.50
C VAL A 249 11.64 -0.35 12.63
N PRO A 250 12.42 -0.73 11.59
CA PRO A 250 12.92 0.23 10.62
C PRO A 250 11.78 0.72 9.73
N TRP A 251 11.50 2.03 9.75
CA TRP A 251 10.41 2.62 8.97
C TRP A 251 10.76 3.98 8.36
N CYS A 252 10.06 4.36 7.30
CA CYS A 252 10.19 5.65 6.63
C CYS A 252 9.79 6.79 7.57
N SER A 253 10.68 7.78 7.74
CA SER A 253 10.40 8.98 8.57
C SER A 253 9.58 10.04 7.85
N VAL A 254 9.56 10.01 6.52
CA VAL A 254 8.99 11.06 5.68
C VAL A 254 7.47 10.90 5.56
N ASP A 255 6.74 11.97 5.87
CA ASP A 255 5.36 12.14 5.43
C ASP A 255 5.32 13.16 4.27
N PRO A 256 5.04 12.74 3.03
CA PRO A 256 4.99 13.65 1.88
C PRO A 256 3.79 14.61 1.90
N TYR A 257 2.75 14.31 2.66
CA TYR A 257 1.51 15.08 2.70
C TYR A 257 0.99 15.24 4.13
N PRO A 258 1.73 15.93 5.01
CA PRO A 258 1.23 16.24 6.34
C PRO A 258 0.04 17.20 6.26
N GLU A 259 -0.81 17.18 7.28
CA GLU A 259 -2.13 17.85 7.27
C GLU A 259 -2.04 19.38 7.31
N THR A 260 -0.99 19.93 7.93
CA THR A 260 -0.85 21.38 8.16
C THR A 260 0.37 21.96 7.44
N PRO A 261 0.33 23.25 7.05
CA PRO A 261 1.50 23.95 6.51
C PRO A 261 2.70 23.95 7.47
N GLU A 262 2.46 24.03 8.78
CA GLU A 262 3.50 24.00 9.80
C GLU A 262 4.21 22.65 9.82
N SER A 263 3.45 21.55 9.85
CA SER A 263 4.03 20.20 9.76
C SER A 263 4.70 19.95 8.42
N MET A 264 4.23 20.58 7.33
CA MET A 264 4.93 20.53 6.03
C MET A 264 6.29 21.24 6.08
N ALA A 265 6.38 22.38 6.75
CA ALA A 265 7.65 23.07 6.94
C ALA A 265 8.62 22.24 7.78
N GLU A 266 8.16 21.64 8.88
CA GLU A 266 8.96 20.73 9.72
C GLU A 266 9.47 19.53 8.93
N GLN A 267 8.62 18.88 8.12
CA GLN A 267 9.03 17.76 7.26
C GLN A 267 10.08 18.18 6.22
N ARG A 268 9.93 19.36 5.61
CA ARG A 268 10.91 19.90 4.64
C ARG A 268 12.27 20.18 5.27
N GLU A 269 12.27 20.76 6.47
CA GLU A 269 13.50 21.03 7.21
C GLU A 269 14.19 19.73 7.68
N ALA A 270 13.41 18.78 8.19
CA ALA A 270 13.93 17.51 8.71
C ALA A 270 14.41 16.56 7.61
N PHE A 271 13.79 16.60 6.42
CA PHE A 271 13.99 15.61 5.35
C PHE A 271 14.30 16.22 3.96
N PRO A 272 15.31 17.11 3.83
CA PRO A 272 15.60 17.84 2.59
C PRO A 272 15.92 16.94 1.39
N LEU A 273 16.54 15.76 1.59
CA LEU A 273 16.84 14.83 0.49
C LEU A 273 15.58 14.31 -0.21
N TYR A 274 14.46 14.20 0.52
CA TYR A 274 13.18 13.87 -0.09
C TYR A 274 12.62 15.07 -0.84
N PHE A 275 12.45 16.21 -0.16
CA PHE A 275 11.70 17.36 -0.67
C PHE A 275 12.43 18.17 -1.75
N ASP A 276 13.76 18.20 -1.71
CA ASP A 276 14.61 18.88 -2.70
C ASP A 276 15.14 17.91 -3.77
N GLY A 277 14.84 16.62 -3.65
CA GLY A 277 15.20 15.60 -4.62
C GLY A 277 14.20 15.47 -5.77
N PRO A 278 14.46 14.58 -6.75
CA PRO A 278 13.55 14.33 -7.86
C PRO A 278 12.17 13.87 -7.37
N LYS A 279 11.09 14.36 -7.97
CA LYS A 279 9.74 13.97 -7.56
C LYS A 279 9.51 12.46 -7.68
N PRO A 280 8.73 11.82 -6.79
CA PRO A 280 8.27 10.45 -7.00
C PRO A 280 7.53 10.31 -8.35
N PHE A 281 7.53 9.11 -8.92
CA PHE A 281 6.68 8.80 -10.07
C PHE A 281 5.24 8.63 -9.58
N GLU A 282 4.29 9.25 -10.27
CA GLU A 282 2.88 9.13 -9.96
C GLU A 282 2.25 8.13 -10.94
N CYS A 283 1.56 7.13 -10.41
CA CYS A 283 0.84 6.14 -11.21
C CYS A 283 -0.58 5.96 -10.65
N ILE A 284 -1.58 6.19 -11.50
CA ILE A 284 -2.98 5.92 -11.18
C ILE A 284 -3.36 4.61 -11.88
N VAL A 285 -3.75 3.61 -11.09
CA VAL A 285 -4.19 2.30 -11.57
C VAL A 285 -5.71 2.27 -11.47
N LYS A 286 -6.40 2.14 -12.61
CA LYS A 286 -7.86 2.15 -12.68
C LYS A 286 -8.42 0.75 -12.77
N ALA A 287 -9.73 0.63 -12.58
CA ALA A 287 -10.48 -0.60 -12.77
C ALA A 287 -10.10 -1.33 -14.08
N GLY A 288 -9.68 -2.58 -13.93
CA GLY A 288 -9.21 -3.49 -14.97
C GLY A 288 -7.69 -3.47 -15.21
N GLU A 289 -6.96 -2.46 -14.76
CA GLU A 289 -5.52 -2.35 -15.00
C GLU A 289 -4.70 -3.16 -13.98
N ILE A 290 -3.51 -3.60 -14.40
CA ILE A 290 -2.54 -4.28 -13.53
C ILE A 290 -1.25 -3.47 -13.52
N LEU A 291 -0.84 -3.00 -12.33
CA LEU A 291 0.48 -2.40 -12.13
C LEU A 291 1.47 -3.48 -11.69
N TYR A 292 2.53 -3.67 -12.47
CA TYR A 292 3.71 -4.36 -12.00
C TYR A 292 4.55 -3.41 -11.14
N LEU A 293 4.79 -3.82 -9.90
CA LEU A 293 5.63 -3.17 -8.91
C LEU A 293 6.83 -4.07 -8.66
N GLU A 294 8.01 -3.53 -8.93
CA GLU A 294 9.26 -4.24 -8.81
C GLU A 294 9.63 -4.54 -7.36
N THR A 295 10.34 -5.66 -7.15
CA THR A 295 10.98 -5.97 -5.86
C THR A 295 11.81 -4.77 -5.37
N VAL A 296 11.74 -4.50 -4.06
CA VAL A 296 12.37 -3.38 -3.33
C VAL A 296 12.00 -1.96 -3.80
N GLY A 297 11.09 -1.82 -4.77
CA GLY A 297 10.47 -0.55 -5.16
C GLY A 297 9.75 0.10 -3.96
N CYS A 298 10.10 1.33 -3.65
CA CYS A 298 9.52 2.06 -2.54
C CYS A 298 8.21 2.71 -2.97
N ARG A 299 7.14 2.51 -2.20
CA ARG A 299 5.81 2.95 -2.60
C ARG A 299 4.93 3.41 -1.45
N ARG A 300 4.07 4.39 -1.75
CA ARG A 300 2.96 4.87 -0.93
C ARG A 300 1.68 4.74 -1.75
N VAL A 301 0.59 4.31 -1.12
CA VAL A 301 -0.67 4.00 -1.80
C VAL A 301 -1.83 4.75 -1.16
N ARG A 302 -2.65 5.40 -1.97
CA ARG A 302 -3.96 5.93 -1.58
C ARG A 302 -5.06 5.30 -2.42
N HIS A 303 -6.22 5.15 -1.82
CA HIS A 303 -7.44 4.80 -2.55
C HIS A 303 -8.14 6.10 -2.97
N ALA A 304 -8.63 6.15 -4.20
CA ALA A 304 -9.62 7.13 -4.59
C ALA A 304 -10.87 6.39 -5.07
N ILE A 305 -12.02 6.88 -4.60
CA ILE A 305 -13.34 6.33 -4.92
C ILE A 305 -13.89 7.09 -6.12
#